data_AF-A0A1V5NU77-F1
#
_entry.id   AF-A0A1V5NU77-F1
#
_cell.length_a   1.000
_cell.length_b   1.000
_cell.length_c   1.000
_cell.angle_alpha   90.00
_cell.angle_beta   90.00
_cell.angle_gamma   90.00
#
_symmetry.space_group_name_H-M   'P 1'
#
loop_
_entity.id
_entity.type
_entity.pdbx_description
1 polymer ?
#
loop_
_entity_poly.entity_id
_entity_poly.type
_entity_poly.pdbx_seq_one_letter_code
_entity_poly.pdbx_strand_id
1 'polypeptide(L)'
;MSVSRKLVAVVVVFLMVFAVSAFAGSVKDLSKHLWTWAVMEELMDEAAHGGVPPVGPVEAENTMLQAQAEVKAIVAGITTEEEMLAARKLADEFVQMGDQQEKVGRALHRLLDQHGNFLKVHGIGNN
;
A
#
# COMPACT_ATOMS: atom_id res chain seq x y z
N MET A 1 30.63 -3.79 -11.35
CA MET A 1 29.58 -4.26 -12.29
C MET A 1 28.21 -4.10 -11.64
N SER A 2 27.44 -3.10 -12.09
CA SER A 2 25.98 -3.11 -12.26
C SER A 2 25.09 -3.69 -11.15
N VAL A 3 25.04 -3.04 -9.97
CA VAL A 3 23.86 -3.19 -9.08
C VAL A 3 22.66 -2.39 -9.62
N SER A 4 22.87 -1.45 -10.53
CA SER A 4 21.89 -0.42 -10.91
C SER A 4 20.88 -0.79 -12.01
N ARG A 5 20.77 -2.06 -12.43
CA ARG A 5 19.79 -2.45 -13.47
C ARG A 5 18.83 -3.57 -13.07
N LYS A 6 19.15 -4.34 -12.02
CA LYS A 6 18.33 -5.48 -11.61
C LYS A 6 17.17 -5.08 -10.70
N LEU A 7 17.35 -4.07 -9.83
CA LEU A 7 16.31 -3.62 -8.91
C LEU A 7 15.17 -2.87 -9.63
N VAL A 8 15.53 -2.03 -10.62
CA VAL A 8 14.55 -1.25 -11.41
C VAL A 8 13.66 -2.15 -12.27
N ALA A 9 14.17 -3.29 -12.74
CA ALA A 9 13.41 -4.21 -13.58
C ALA A 9 12.34 -5.01 -12.81
N VAL A 10 12.50 -5.21 -11.50
CA VAL A 10 11.53 -5.97 -10.68
C VAL A 10 10.27 -5.16 -10.42
N VAL A 11 10.38 -3.83 -10.30
CA VAL A 11 9.25 -2.91 -10.05
C VAL A 11 8.32 -2.80 -11.26
N VAL A 12 8.85 -2.95 -12.48
CA VAL A 12 8.08 -2.72 -13.72
C VAL A 12 7.30 -3.96 -14.19
N VAL A 13 7.74 -5.17 -13.84
CA VAL A 13 7.18 -6.41 -14.43
C VAL A 13 5.92 -6.93 -13.71
N PHE A 14 5.71 -6.61 -12.42
CA PHE A 14 4.57 -7.13 -11.66
C PHE A 14 3.23 -6.39 -11.86
N LEU A 15 3.21 -5.30 -12.64
CA LEU A 15 2.00 -4.51 -12.90
C LEU A 15 0.98 -5.17 -13.86
N MET A 16 1.35 -6.29 -14.48
CA MET A 16 0.51 -7.00 -15.45
C MET A 16 0.05 -8.34 -14.90
N VAL A 17 -1.10 -8.34 -14.22
CA VAL A 17 -2.22 -9.27 -14.41
C VAL A 17 -3.24 -8.96 -13.31
N PHE A 18 -4.51 -8.83 -13.70
CA PHE A 18 -5.76 -9.16 -13.00
C PHE A 18 -6.87 -8.21 -13.45
N ALA A 19 -7.96 -8.82 -13.90
CA ALA A 19 -8.94 -8.29 -14.82
C ALA A 19 -10.22 -7.78 -14.11
N VAL A 20 -10.67 -6.61 -14.58
CA VAL A 20 -12.05 -6.12 -14.77
C VAL A 20 -13.06 -6.31 -13.63
N SER A 21 -12.97 -5.39 -12.67
CA SER A 21 -14.10 -4.75 -11.98
C SER A 21 -13.62 -3.35 -11.56
N ALA A 22 -14.50 -2.39 -11.26
CA ALA A 22 -14.07 -1.04 -10.83
C ALA A 22 -13.06 -1.09 -9.66
N PHE A 23 -13.14 -2.16 -8.86
CA PHE A 23 -12.20 -2.46 -7.81
C PHE A 23 -10.84 -3.02 -8.27
N ALA A 24 -10.73 -3.67 -9.43
CA ALA A 24 -9.42 -4.05 -9.98
C ALA A 24 -8.54 -2.81 -10.28
N GLY A 25 -9.18 -1.69 -10.63
CA GLY A 25 -8.52 -0.38 -10.70
C GLY A 25 -8.06 0.10 -9.32
N SER A 26 -8.96 0.06 -8.33
CA SER A 26 -8.64 0.50 -6.97
C SER A 26 -7.61 -0.37 -6.25
N VAL A 27 -7.50 -1.67 -6.56
CA VAL A 27 -6.44 -2.55 -6.02
C VAL A 27 -5.08 -2.18 -6.58
N LYS A 28 -5.00 -1.82 -7.88
CA LYS A 28 -3.76 -1.32 -8.48
C LYS A 28 -3.35 0.02 -7.86
N ASP A 29 -4.31 0.91 -7.68
CA ASP A 29 -4.05 2.20 -7.02
C ASP A 29 -3.67 2.00 -5.55
N LEU A 30 -4.35 1.09 -4.83
CA LEU A 30 -4.02 0.72 -3.46
C LEU A 30 -2.58 0.20 -3.38
N SER A 31 -2.21 -0.75 -4.23
CA SER A 31 -0.85 -1.28 -4.30
C SER A 31 0.18 -0.19 -4.58
N LYS A 32 -0.09 0.69 -5.55
CA LYS A 32 0.76 1.85 -5.86
C LYS A 32 0.97 2.74 -4.62
N HIS A 33 -0.09 3.08 -3.90
CA HIS A 33 0.01 3.95 -2.73
C HIS A 33 0.71 3.28 -1.54
N LEU A 34 0.52 1.97 -1.32
CA LEU A 34 1.28 1.21 -0.32
C LEU A 34 2.77 1.18 -0.65
N TRP A 35 3.13 0.97 -1.92
CA TRP A 35 4.52 1.02 -2.36
C TRP A 35 5.13 2.40 -2.14
N THR A 36 4.42 3.47 -2.53
CA THR A 36 4.86 4.84 -2.27
C THR A 36 5.08 5.08 -0.78
N TRP A 37 4.17 4.62 0.08
CA TRP A 37 4.34 4.73 1.53
C TRP A 37 5.60 3.98 2.00
N ALA A 38 5.76 2.70 1.65
CA ALA A 38 6.91 1.90 2.08
C ALA A 38 8.25 2.50 1.64
N VAL A 39 8.34 2.99 0.40
CA VAL A 39 9.54 3.65 -0.12
C VAL A 39 9.83 4.95 0.63
N MET A 40 8.81 5.77 0.91
CA MET A 40 9.03 7.02 1.65
C MET A 40 9.44 6.76 3.11
N GLU A 41 8.90 5.72 3.77
CA GLU A 41 9.39 5.30 5.09
C GLU A 41 10.87 4.89 5.05
N GLU A 42 11.29 4.15 4.03
CA GLU A 42 12.68 3.76 3.84
C GLU A 42 13.59 4.98 3.63
N LEU A 43 13.20 5.93 2.79
CA LEU A 43 13.96 7.16 2.55
C LEU A 43 14.07 8.04 3.81
N MET A 44 13.01 8.09 4.61
CA MET A 44 13.02 8.81 5.88
C MET A 44 13.92 8.12 6.92
N ASP A 45 13.91 6.78 6.95
CA ASP A 45 14.81 6.00 7.79
C ASP A 45 16.28 6.21 7.38
N GLU A 46 16.57 6.20 6.08
CA GLU A 46 17.90 6.49 5.54
C GLU A 46 18.37 7.91 5.93
N ALA A 47 17.51 8.93 5.78
CA ALA A 47 17.82 10.29 6.21
C ALA A 47 18.14 10.38 7.71
N ALA A 48 17.34 9.68 8.54
CA ALA A 48 17.50 9.70 10.00
C ALA A 48 18.80 9.04 10.46
N HIS A 49 19.33 8.08 9.69
CA HIS A 49 20.58 7.38 9.98
C HIS A 49 21.80 7.98 9.28
N GLY A 50 21.69 9.21 8.76
CA GLY A 50 22.81 9.97 8.19
C GLY A 50 23.07 9.73 6.71
N GLY A 51 22.15 9.06 6.01
CA GLY A 51 22.15 8.98 4.55
C GLY A 51 21.70 10.28 3.88
N VAL A 52 21.90 10.36 2.56
CA VAL A 52 21.48 11.50 1.73
C VAL A 52 20.52 10.99 0.66
N PRO A 53 19.25 10.74 1.02
CA PRO A 53 18.28 10.23 0.08
C PRO A 53 18.03 11.21 -1.07
N PRO A 54 17.55 10.71 -2.23
CA PRO A 54 17.27 11.53 -3.41
C PRO A 54 16.17 12.57 -3.22
N VAL A 55 15.33 12.41 -2.19
CA VAL A 55 14.22 13.30 -1.83
C VAL A 55 14.45 13.80 -0.41
N GLY A 56 14.21 15.09 -0.17
CA GLY A 56 14.37 15.67 1.17
C GLY A 56 13.36 15.10 2.17
N PRO A 57 13.68 15.07 3.48
CA PRO A 57 12.83 14.42 4.50
C PRO A 57 11.41 15.01 4.57
N VAL A 58 11.28 16.34 4.39
CA VAL A 58 9.96 17.02 4.38
C VAL A 58 9.13 16.63 3.16
N GLU A 59 9.75 16.49 2.00
CA GLU A 59 9.05 16.08 0.77
C GLU A 59 8.66 14.59 0.83
N ALA A 60 9.52 13.74 1.38
CA ALA A 60 9.22 12.33 1.64
C ALA A 60 8.05 12.18 2.61
N GLU A 61 8.04 12.94 3.72
CA GLU A 61 6.95 12.94 4.69
C GLU A 61 5.62 13.38 4.06
N ASN A 62 5.60 14.49 3.31
CA ASN A 62 4.39 14.96 2.64
C ASN A 62 3.86 13.92 1.63
N THR A 63 4.75 13.31 0.85
CA THR A 63 4.40 12.26 -0.12
C THR A 63 3.85 11.01 0.58
N MET A 64 4.45 10.64 1.71
CA MET A 64 3.98 9.54 2.54
C MET A 64 2.59 9.81 3.11
N LEU A 65 2.36 10.98 3.69
CA LEU A 65 1.06 11.38 4.24
C LEU A 65 -0.03 11.40 3.17
N GLN A 66 0.29 11.88 1.97
CA GLN A 66 -0.63 11.83 0.84
C GLN A 66 -0.94 10.38 0.45
N ALA A 67 0.06 9.51 0.33
CA ALA A 67 -0.15 8.10 0.02
C ALA A 67 -1.03 7.41 1.08
N GLN A 68 -0.80 7.68 2.37
CA GLN A 68 -1.63 7.16 3.46
C GLN A 68 -3.08 7.66 3.38
N ALA A 69 -3.31 8.91 2.97
CA ALA A 69 -4.65 9.45 2.80
C ALA A 69 -5.39 8.75 1.65
N GLU A 70 -4.73 8.51 0.52
CA GLU A 70 -5.31 7.77 -0.61
C GLU A 70 -5.61 6.32 -0.25
N VAL A 71 -4.72 5.63 0.48
CA VAL A 71 -4.99 4.28 1.01
C VAL A 71 -6.27 4.27 1.85
N LYS A 72 -6.42 5.23 2.78
CA LYS A 72 -7.63 5.33 3.63
C LYS A 72 -8.88 5.60 2.79
N ALA A 73 -8.79 6.45 1.78
CA ALA A 73 -9.90 6.74 0.88
C ALA A 73 -10.35 5.50 0.09
N ILE A 74 -9.40 4.73 -0.44
CA ILE A 74 -9.70 3.47 -1.15
C ILE A 74 -10.31 2.45 -0.20
N VAL A 75 -9.76 2.28 1.02
CA VAL A 75 -10.31 1.37 2.03
C VAL A 75 -11.74 1.75 2.41
N ALA A 76 -12.02 3.04 2.62
CA ALA A 76 -13.36 3.52 2.94
C ALA A 76 -14.37 3.27 1.80
N GLY A 77 -13.89 3.18 0.56
CA GLY A 77 -14.70 2.85 -0.62
C GLY A 77 -15.03 1.36 -0.78
N ILE A 78 -14.42 0.48 0.01
CA ILE A 78 -14.73 -0.97 -0.01
C ILE A 78 -16.15 -1.18 0.54
N THR A 79 -16.98 -1.88 -0.22
CA THR A 79 -18.38 -2.15 0.20
C THR A 79 -18.74 -3.63 0.14
N THR A 80 -17.95 -4.44 -0.56
CA THR A 80 -18.23 -5.88 -0.73
C THR A 80 -17.17 -6.75 -0.06
N GLU A 81 -17.53 -8.01 0.19
CA GLU A 81 -16.62 -9.00 0.78
C GLU A 81 -15.48 -9.37 -0.18
N GLU A 82 -15.74 -9.45 -1.48
CA GLU A 82 -14.71 -9.74 -2.50
C GLU A 82 -13.62 -8.67 -2.53
N GLU A 83 -14.02 -7.40 -2.45
CA GLU A 83 -13.11 -6.25 -2.40
C GLU A 83 -12.25 -6.28 -1.13
N MET A 84 -12.89 -6.56 0.02
CA MET A 84 -12.21 -6.71 1.31
C MET A 84 -11.18 -7.85 1.26
N LEU A 85 -11.53 -8.99 0.65
CA LEU A 85 -10.64 -10.14 0.53
C LEU A 85 -9.45 -9.85 -0.39
N ALA A 86 -9.67 -9.17 -1.52
CA ALA A 86 -8.60 -8.76 -2.42
C ALA A 86 -7.63 -7.75 -1.76
N ALA A 87 -8.15 -6.78 -1.00
CA ALA A 87 -7.32 -5.84 -0.24
C ALA A 87 -6.52 -6.55 0.88
N ARG A 88 -7.11 -7.55 1.55
CA ARG A 88 -6.40 -8.37 2.55
C ARG A 88 -5.28 -9.20 1.93
N LYS A 89 -5.52 -9.80 0.77
CA LYS A 89 -4.49 -10.54 0.04
C LYS A 89 -3.31 -9.63 -0.31
N LEU A 90 -3.59 -8.41 -0.78
CA LEU A 90 -2.54 -7.43 -1.04
C LEU A 90 -1.77 -7.05 0.24
N ALA A 91 -2.47 -6.87 1.36
CA ALA A 91 -1.82 -6.64 2.65
C ALA A 91 -0.91 -7.81 3.06
N ASP A 92 -1.34 -9.04 2.86
CA ASP A 92 -0.54 -10.25 3.11
C ASP A 92 0.71 -10.31 2.23
N GLU A 93 0.60 -9.95 0.95
CA GLU A 93 1.75 -9.87 0.04
C GLU A 93 2.80 -8.88 0.57
N PHE A 94 2.39 -7.70 1.02
CA PHE A 94 3.29 -6.72 1.64
C PHE A 94 3.90 -7.22 2.95
N VAL A 95 3.13 -7.91 3.79
CA VAL A 95 3.64 -8.53 5.02
C VAL A 95 4.74 -9.56 4.72
N GLN A 96 4.58 -10.34 3.66
CA GLN A 96 5.56 -11.36 3.27
C GLN A 96 6.85 -10.78 2.68
N MET A 97 6.85 -9.53 2.22
CA MET A 97 8.04 -8.88 1.64
C MET A 97 9.09 -8.49 2.70
N GLY A 98 8.69 -8.25 3.96
CA GLY A 98 9.58 -7.87 5.05
C GLY A 98 9.84 -6.35 5.15
N ASP A 99 10.75 -5.96 6.05
CA ASP A 99 11.24 -4.59 6.23
C ASP A 99 10.14 -3.52 6.35
N GLN A 100 10.20 -2.44 5.56
CA GLN A 100 9.22 -1.35 5.59
C GLN A 100 7.89 -1.77 4.95
N GLN A 101 7.93 -2.68 3.97
CA GLN A 101 6.73 -3.24 3.32
C GLN A 101 5.90 -4.03 4.33
N GLU A 102 6.53 -4.75 5.26
CA GLU A 102 5.82 -5.45 6.32
C GLU A 102 5.05 -4.48 7.23
N LYS A 103 5.67 -3.36 7.63
CA LYS A 103 5.03 -2.35 8.47
C LYS A 103 3.78 -1.78 7.80
N VAL A 104 3.91 -1.44 6.52
CA VAL A 104 2.81 -0.90 5.71
C VAL A 104 1.71 -1.95 5.48
N GLY A 105 2.07 -3.20 5.18
CA GLY A 105 1.12 -4.32 5.06
C GLY A 105 0.33 -4.57 6.34
N ARG A 106 1.00 -4.56 7.50
CA ARG A 106 0.33 -4.64 8.81
C ARG A 106 -0.56 -3.43 9.08
N ALA A 107 -0.17 -2.24 8.64
CA ALA A 107 -0.99 -1.05 8.77
C ALA A 107 -2.27 -1.14 7.92
N LEU A 108 -2.17 -1.66 6.69
CA LEU A 108 -3.34 -1.92 5.85
C LEU A 108 -4.28 -2.94 6.49
N HIS A 109 -3.78 -4.04 7.04
CA HIS A 109 -4.61 -5.01 7.78
C HIS A 109 -5.43 -4.33 8.89
N ARG A 110 -4.80 -3.47 9.69
CA ARG A 110 -5.51 -2.72 10.74
C ARG A 110 -6.61 -1.82 10.19
N LEU A 111 -6.37 -1.14 9.06
CA LEU A 111 -7.38 -0.31 8.40
C LEU A 111 -8.55 -1.14 7.88
N LEU A 112 -8.27 -2.30 7.27
CA LEU A 112 -9.27 -3.23 6.75
C LEU A 112 -10.09 -3.87 7.88
N ASP A 113 -9.48 -4.16 9.03
CA ASP A 113 -10.18 -4.66 10.22
C ASP A 113 -11.12 -3.60 10.80
N GLN A 114 -10.66 -2.35 10.91
CA GLN A 114 -11.49 -1.23 11.36
C GLN A 114 -12.68 -1.01 10.44
N HIS A 115 -12.43 -0.99 9.12
CA HIS A 115 -13.49 -0.80 8.12
C HIS A 115 -14.45 -1.99 8.07
N GLY A 116 -13.94 -3.22 8.12
CA GLY A 116 -14.78 -4.42 8.18
C GLY A 116 -15.67 -4.46 9.41
N ASN A 117 -15.18 -4.01 10.57
CA ASN A 117 -16.01 -3.86 11.77
C ASN A 117 -17.08 -2.78 11.61
N PHE A 118 -16.74 -1.64 10.99
CA PHE A 118 -17.71 -0.59 10.67
C PHE A 118 -18.84 -1.11 9.77
N LEU A 119 -18.50 -1.79 8.67
CA LEU A 119 -19.46 -2.40 7.74
C LEU A 119 -20.41 -3.37 8.45
N LYS A 120 -19.88 -4.26 9.31
CA LYS A 120 -20.67 -5.21 10.11
C LYS A 120 -21.63 -4.52 11.08
N VAL A 121 -21.18 -3.50 11.81
CA VAL A 121 -22.00 -2.77 12.78
C VAL A 121 -23.13 -1.99 12.10
N HIS A 122 -22.87 -1.45 10.90
CA HIS A 122 -23.84 -0.62 10.18
C HIS A 122 -24.70 -1.39 9.16
N GLY A 123 -24.56 -2.71 9.07
CA GLY A 123 -25.36 -3.54 8.15
C GLY A 123 -25.07 -3.31 6.66
N ILE A 124 -23.97 -2.62 6.34
CA ILE A 124 -23.51 -2.34 4.99
C ILE A 124 -22.63 -3.53 4.58
N GLY A 125 -23.19 -4.53 3.91
CA GLY A 125 -22.45 -5.75 3.54
C GLY A 125 -23.28 -7.03 3.47
N ASN A 126 -24.56 -6.98 3.85
CA ASN A 126 -25.54 -8.03 3.56
C ASN A 126 -26.31 -7.66 2.28
N ASN A 127 -25.70 -7.85 1.11
CA ASN A 127 -26.41 -7.95 -0.18
C ASN A 127 -25.54 -8.65 -1.21
#